data_AF-X1B857-F1
#
_entry.id   AF-X1B857-F1
#
_cell.length_a   1.000
_cell.length_b   1.000
_cell.length_c   1.000
_cell.angle_alpha   90.00
_cell.angle_beta   90.00
_cell.angle_gamma   90.00
#
_symmetry.space_group_name_H-M   'P 1'
#
loop_
_entity.id
_entity.type
_entity.pdbx_description
1 polymer ?
#
loop_
_entity_poly.entity_id
_entity_poly.type
_entity_poly.pdbx_seq_one_letter_code
_entity_poly.pdbx_strand_id
1 'polypeptide(L)'
;MVFTHQPLDEQDVSNNIYFEEWKRGNYAYVESRKEVRALLERSGRVKAVFQGHTHWNRLEHHAGIPYFTQASVTETGNIPGNQSGGYYSTVHWGNGGLRVMIRGQFPVRFELSSAELGGRIDN
;
A
#
# COMPACT_ATOMS: atom_id res chain seq x y z
N MET A 1 3.73 11.62 -5.63
CA MET A 1 3.61 10.36 -4.86
C MET A 1 3.78 10.69 -3.39
N VAL A 2 3.17 9.93 -2.48
CA VAL A 2 3.33 10.10 -1.03
C VAL A 2 3.81 8.78 -0.43
N PHE A 3 4.73 8.86 0.53
CA PHE A 3 5.24 7.73 1.29
C PHE A 3 4.94 7.93 2.77
N THR A 4 4.39 6.92 3.41
CA THR A 4 4.07 6.91 4.84
C THR A 4 4.47 5.56 5.42
N HIS A 5 4.75 5.50 6.73
CA HIS A 5 4.95 4.20 7.36
C HIS A 5 3.62 3.48 7.59
N GLN A 6 2.69 4.12 8.29
CA GLN A 6 1.40 3.55 8.63
C GLN A 6 0.35 3.75 7.53
N PRO A 7 -0.55 2.77 7.35
CA PRO A 7 -1.70 2.83 6.48
C PRO A 7 -2.53 4.11 6.62
N LEU A 8 -2.76 4.74 5.48
CA LEU A 8 -3.75 5.80 5.32
C LEU A 8 -5.05 5.30 4.69
N ASP A 9 -5.10 4.07 4.20
CA ASP A 9 -6.31 3.46 3.63
C ASP A 9 -7.17 2.76 4.71
N GLU A 10 -8.18 2.01 4.26
CA GLU A 10 -9.06 1.19 5.10
C GLU A 10 -8.83 -0.31 4.83
N GLN A 11 -7.61 -0.73 4.48
CA GLN A 11 -7.33 -2.13 4.11
C GLN A 11 -7.79 -3.08 5.22
N ASP A 12 -8.44 -4.19 4.86
CA ASP A 12 -8.88 -5.15 5.87
C ASP A 12 -7.71 -5.95 6.43
N VAL A 13 -7.51 -5.84 7.74
CA VAL A 13 -6.50 -6.58 8.50
C VAL A 13 -7.09 -7.76 9.27
N SER A 14 -8.34 -8.18 8.96
CA SER A 14 -8.84 -9.47 9.43
C SER A 14 -7.87 -10.59 9.03
N ASN A 15 -7.64 -11.54 9.93
CA ASN A 15 -6.68 -12.64 9.77
C ASN A 15 -5.20 -12.21 9.71
N ASN A 16 -4.89 -10.92 9.84
CA ASN A 16 -3.51 -10.46 9.95
C ASN A 16 -2.98 -10.83 11.33
N ILE A 17 -2.07 -11.79 11.37
CA ILE A 17 -1.47 -12.34 12.60
C ILE A 17 -0.86 -11.29 13.53
N TYR A 18 -0.55 -10.08 13.03
CA TYR A 18 -0.02 -8.98 13.83
C TYR A 18 -1.12 -8.03 14.35
N PHE A 19 -2.26 -7.94 13.67
CA PHE A 19 -3.27 -6.90 13.91
C PHE A 19 -4.69 -7.41 14.13
N GLU A 20 -4.97 -8.70 13.93
CA GLU A 20 -6.30 -9.30 14.05
C GLU A 20 -6.88 -9.08 15.45
N GLU A 21 -6.12 -9.41 16.49
CA GLU A 21 -6.53 -9.23 17.90
C GLU A 21 -6.70 -7.74 18.26
N TRP A 22 -6.04 -6.86 17.52
CA TRP A 22 -5.96 -5.42 17.78
C TRP A 22 -6.87 -4.59 16.88
N LYS A 23 -7.68 -5.22 16.01
CA LYS A 23 -8.60 -4.54 15.07
C LYS A 23 -9.54 -3.57 15.77
N ARG A 24 -10.01 -3.92 16.98
CA ARG A 24 -10.90 -3.08 17.79
C ARG A 24 -10.27 -1.76 18.23
N GLY A 25 -8.94 -1.71 18.36
CA GLY A 25 -8.21 -0.52 18.80
C GLY A 25 -7.64 0.34 17.67
N ASN A 26 -7.89 -0.02 16.40
CA ASN A 26 -7.46 0.76 15.23
C ASN A 26 -5.92 0.99 15.16
N TYR A 27 -5.13 0.14 15.81
CA TYR A 27 -3.67 0.34 15.96
C TYR A 27 -2.87 0.14 14.66
N ALA A 28 -3.45 -0.49 13.64
CA ALA A 28 -2.80 -0.72 12.36
C ALA A 28 -2.73 0.54 11.49
N TYR A 29 -3.51 1.57 11.78
CA TYR A 29 -3.74 2.69 10.88
C TYR A 29 -3.39 4.03 11.53
N VAL A 30 -3.14 5.05 10.70
CA VAL A 30 -3.13 6.43 11.20
C VAL A 30 -4.53 6.79 11.69
N GLU A 31 -4.62 7.41 12.86
CA GLU A 31 -5.91 7.80 13.46
C GLU A 31 -6.65 8.82 12.58
N SER A 32 -5.97 9.89 12.18
CA SER A 32 -6.52 10.95 11.30
C SER A 32 -6.46 10.63 9.80
N ARG A 33 -6.43 9.34 9.44
CA ARG A 33 -6.27 8.92 8.04
C ARG A 33 -7.36 9.46 7.12
N LYS A 34 -8.60 9.61 7.61
CA LYS A 34 -9.73 10.12 6.82
C LYS A 34 -9.47 11.57 6.41
N GLU A 35 -9.02 12.39 7.34
CA GLU A 35 -8.68 13.81 7.14
C GLU A 35 -7.49 13.95 6.20
N VAL A 36 -6.46 13.10 6.39
CA VAL A 36 -5.29 13.05 5.50
C VAL A 36 -5.71 12.66 4.09
N ARG A 37 -6.48 11.58 3.89
CA ARG A 37 -6.97 11.16 2.56
C ARG A 37 -7.77 12.28 1.88
N ALA A 38 -8.65 12.95 2.62
CA ALA A 38 -9.40 14.08 2.09
C ALA A 38 -8.49 15.23 1.64
N LEU A 39 -7.38 15.50 2.36
CA LEU A 39 -6.38 16.48 1.92
C LEU A 39 -5.65 16.04 0.65
N LEU A 40 -5.25 14.77 0.56
CA LEU A 40 -4.57 14.22 -0.62
C LEU A 40 -5.49 14.31 -1.85
N GLU A 41 -6.76 13.94 -1.71
CA GLU A 41 -7.78 14.04 -2.75
C GLU A 41 -7.99 15.49 -3.21
N ARG A 42 -8.30 16.40 -2.28
CA ARG A 42 -8.50 17.83 -2.61
C ARG A 42 -7.30 18.48 -3.30
N SER A 43 -6.10 17.96 -3.07
CA SER A 43 -4.90 18.50 -3.72
C SER A 43 -4.91 18.32 -5.24
N GLY A 44 -5.57 17.27 -5.76
CA GLY A 44 -5.53 16.85 -7.16
C GLY A 44 -4.13 16.45 -7.68
N ARG A 45 -3.10 16.49 -6.83
CA ARG A 45 -1.68 16.30 -7.20
C ARG A 45 -1.15 14.93 -6.84
N VAL A 46 -1.79 14.25 -5.88
CA VAL A 46 -1.35 12.95 -5.39
C VAL A 46 -1.88 11.87 -6.33
N LYS A 47 -0.96 11.10 -6.93
CA LYS A 47 -1.30 10.07 -7.90
C LYS A 47 -1.14 8.63 -7.38
N ALA A 48 -0.45 8.44 -6.27
CA ALA A 48 -0.30 7.17 -5.57
C ALA A 48 0.28 7.40 -4.16
N VAL A 49 -0.07 6.50 -3.24
CA VAL A 49 0.45 6.43 -1.87
C VAL A 49 1.12 5.08 -1.66
N PHE A 50 2.30 5.08 -1.03
CA PHE A 50 3.04 3.87 -0.67
C PHE A 50 3.20 3.82 0.84
N GLN A 51 2.91 2.66 1.42
CA GLN A 51 2.86 2.45 2.86
C GLN A 51 3.33 1.05 3.26
N GLY A 52 3.49 0.82 4.56
CA GLY A 52 3.95 -0.45 5.12
C GLY A 52 3.15 -0.83 6.36
N HIS A 53 3.87 -1.16 7.43
CA HIS A 53 3.35 -1.44 8.78
C HIS A 53 2.52 -2.72 8.95
N THR A 54 1.62 -3.06 8.02
CA THR A 54 0.78 -4.28 8.14
C THR A 54 1.50 -5.56 7.75
N HIS A 55 2.72 -5.44 7.23
CA HIS A 55 3.58 -6.55 6.81
C HIS A 55 3.00 -7.42 5.68
N TRP A 56 1.88 -7.03 5.08
CA TRP A 56 1.23 -7.75 3.99
C TRP A 56 1.16 -6.88 2.73
N ASN A 57 1.24 -7.53 1.56
CA ASN A 57 1.05 -6.84 0.29
C ASN A 57 -0.45 -6.54 0.10
N ARG A 58 -0.79 -5.25 -0.05
CA ARG A 58 -2.17 -4.81 -0.31
C ARG A 58 -2.21 -3.69 -1.35
N LEU A 59 -3.33 -3.61 -2.04
CA LEU A 59 -3.70 -2.49 -2.90
C LEU A 59 -5.14 -2.09 -2.57
N GLU A 60 -5.32 -0.84 -2.19
CA GLU A 60 -6.63 -0.21 -1.98
C GLU A 60 -6.79 1.00 -2.89
N HIS A 61 -8.02 1.37 -3.22
CA HIS A 61 -8.34 2.56 -4.00
C HIS A 61 -9.25 3.49 -3.20
N HIS A 62 -8.84 4.75 -3.03
CA HIS A 62 -9.65 5.79 -2.39
C HIS A 62 -9.68 7.03 -3.29
N ALA A 63 -10.87 7.40 -3.76
CA ALA A 63 -11.09 8.56 -4.64
C ALA A 63 -10.15 8.61 -5.85
N GLY A 64 -9.91 7.46 -6.51
CA GLY A 64 -9.03 7.35 -7.68
C GLY A 64 -7.53 7.37 -7.36
N ILE A 65 -7.13 7.46 -6.09
CA ILE A 65 -5.73 7.33 -5.66
C ILE A 65 -5.49 5.88 -5.20
N PRO A 66 -4.52 5.15 -5.78
CA PRO A 66 -4.11 3.84 -5.30
C PRO A 66 -3.17 3.95 -4.08
N TYR A 67 -3.39 3.07 -3.11
CA TYR A 67 -2.62 2.92 -1.87
C TYR A 67 -1.98 1.53 -1.87
N PHE A 68 -0.65 1.49 -1.99
CA PHE A 68 0.12 0.26 -2.03
C PHE A 68 0.74 0.00 -0.66
N THR A 69 0.39 -1.10 -0.02
CA THR A 69 1.08 -1.58 1.18
C THR A 69 2.07 -2.66 0.79
N GLN A 70 3.32 -2.52 1.22
CA GLN A 70 4.37 -3.52 1.01
C GLN A 70 4.59 -4.37 2.28
N ALA A 71 4.80 -5.67 2.08
CA ALA A 71 5.22 -6.59 3.13
C ALA A 71 6.60 -6.26 3.73
N SER A 72 6.84 -6.64 4.99
CA SER A 72 8.10 -6.31 5.67
C SER A 72 9.28 -7.07 5.08
N VAL A 73 10.44 -6.42 4.96
CA VAL A 73 11.72 -7.09 4.63
C VAL A 73 11.93 -8.30 5.53
N THR A 74 11.64 -8.17 6.82
CA THR A 74 11.89 -9.20 7.84
C THR A 74 10.73 -10.17 8.01
N GLU A 75 9.69 -10.10 7.19
CA GLU A 75 8.52 -10.95 7.32
C GLU A 75 8.89 -12.43 7.16
N THR A 76 8.44 -13.30 8.07
CA THR A 76 8.71 -14.74 8.04
C THR A 76 7.43 -15.58 7.97
N GLY A 77 6.27 -14.96 7.78
CA GLY A 77 4.96 -15.60 7.91
C GLY A 77 4.67 -16.05 9.34
N ASN A 78 5.47 -15.60 10.31
CA ASN A 78 5.46 -16.06 11.70
C ASN A 78 5.63 -17.60 11.81
N ILE A 79 6.42 -18.17 10.90
CA ILE A 79 6.77 -19.59 10.86
C ILE A 79 8.18 -19.76 11.44
N PRO A 80 8.38 -20.51 12.54
CA PRO A 80 9.69 -20.74 13.12
C PRO A 80 10.68 -21.32 12.11
N GLY A 81 11.88 -20.72 12.02
CA GLY A 81 12.94 -21.15 11.11
C GLY A 81 12.73 -20.78 9.64
N ASN A 82 11.63 -20.11 9.28
CA ASN A 82 11.44 -19.59 7.93
C ASN A 82 12.40 -18.42 7.65
N GLN A 83 12.83 -18.30 6.40
CA GLN A 83 13.69 -17.21 5.97
C GLN A 83 12.92 -15.88 5.96
N SER A 84 13.65 -14.77 6.15
CA SER A 84 13.09 -13.44 5.95
C SER A 84 12.68 -13.25 4.50
N GLY A 85 11.53 -12.62 4.30
CA GLY A 85 10.89 -12.49 3.01
C GLY A 85 11.60 -11.56 2.04
N GLY A 86 12.53 -10.73 2.52
CA GLY A 86 13.42 -9.91 1.67
C GLY A 86 12.67 -8.95 0.76
N TYR A 87 11.52 -8.43 1.21
CA TYR A 87 10.61 -7.68 0.35
C TYR A 87 11.15 -6.30 -0.04
N TYR A 88 11.03 -5.96 -1.33
CA TYR A 88 11.31 -4.63 -1.87
C TYR A 88 10.46 -4.36 -3.11
N SER A 89 10.19 -3.09 -3.41
CA SER A 89 9.37 -2.68 -4.55
C SER A 89 10.18 -1.97 -5.62
N THR A 90 9.85 -2.26 -6.88
CA THR A 90 10.21 -1.40 -8.01
C THR A 90 8.94 -0.79 -8.59
N VAL A 91 8.95 0.52 -8.81
CA VAL A 91 7.81 1.28 -9.31
C VAL A 91 8.20 1.89 -10.66
N HIS A 92 7.41 1.58 -11.69
CA HIS A 92 7.52 2.20 -13.01
C HIS A 92 6.26 3.02 -13.29
N TRP A 93 6.44 4.30 -13.57
CA TRP A 93 5.38 5.21 -13.97
C TRP A 93 5.67 5.72 -15.39
N GLY A 94 4.70 5.64 -16.30
CA GLY A 94 4.84 6.17 -17.65
C GLY A 94 3.49 6.33 -18.36
N ASN A 95 3.51 6.61 -19.67
CA ASN A 95 2.29 6.91 -20.45
C ASN A 95 1.22 5.81 -20.41
N GLY A 96 1.64 4.55 -20.24
CA GLY A 96 0.73 3.40 -20.13
C GLY A 96 0.11 3.21 -18.75
N GLY A 97 0.56 3.96 -17.74
CA GLY A 97 0.07 3.91 -16.37
C GLY A 97 1.17 3.60 -15.35
N LEU A 98 0.78 2.95 -14.26
CA LEU A 98 1.63 2.60 -13.11
C LEU A 98 1.79 1.09 -13.02
N ARG A 99 3.05 0.64 -12.91
CA ARG A 99 3.41 -0.73 -12.56
C ARG A 99 4.16 -0.75 -11.24
N VAL A 100 3.65 -1.51 -10.27
CA VAL A 100 4.33 -1.78 -9.00
C VAL A 100 4.65 -3.26 -8.94
N MET A 101 5.93 -3.61 -8.81
CA MET A 101 6.37 -4.99 -8.57
C MET A 101 6.96 -5.08 -7.18
N ILE A 102 6.30 -5.82 -6.30
CA ILE A 102 6.82 -6.18 -4.99
C ILE A 102 7.52 -7.54 -5.14
N ARG A 103 8.82 -7.55 -4.88
CA ARG A 103 9.67 -8.75 -4.84
C ARG A 103 9.78 -9.25 -3.41
N GLY A 104 10.25 -10.48 -3.24
CA GLY A 104 10.40 -11.15 -1.95
C GLY A 104 9.91 -12.59 -2.01
N GLN A 105 9.64 -13.18 -0.84
CA GLN A 105 9.17 -14.57 -0.73
C GLN A 105 7.81 -14.79 -1.43
N PHE A 106 6.88 -13.83 -1.33
CA PHE A 106 5.59 -13.85 -2.03
C PHE A 106 5.45 -12.64 -2.95
N PRO A 107 6.03 -12.69 -4.16
CA PRO A 107 6.04 -11.54 -5.06
C PRO A 107 4.63 -11.24 -5.59
N VAL A 108 4.32 -9.94 -5.74
CA VAL A 108 3.06 -9.45 -6.30
C VAL A 108 3.34 -8.37 -7.33
N ARG A 109 2.53 -8.34 -8.39
CA ARG A 109 2.55 -7.29 -9.42
C ARG A 109 1.20 -6.63 -9.49
N PHE A 110 1.20 -5.31 -9.39
CA PHE A 110 0.03 -4.47 -9.64
C PHE A 110 0.26 -3.66 -10.92
N GLU A 111 -0.75 -3.62 -11.78
CA GLU A 111 -0.74 -2.81 -13.00
C GLU A 111 -2.01 -1.99 -13.04
N LEU A 112 -1.87 -0.66 -13.09
CA LEU A 112 -2.96 0.28 -13.21
C LEU A 112 -2.76 1.09 -14.48
N SER A 113 -3.75 1.08 -15.36
CA SER A 113 -3.75 1.88 -16.57
C SER A 113 -3.88 3.37 -16.26
N SER A 114 -3.49 4.23 -17.20
CA SER A 114 -3.70 5.68 -17.10
C SER A 114 -5.17 6.07 -16.91
N ALA A 115 -6.11 5.25 -17.39
CA ALA A 115 -7.54 5.44 -17.20
C ALA A 115 -7.95 5.22 -15.73
N GLU A 116 -7.44 4.15 -15.10
CA GLU A 116 -7.67 3.85 -13.67
C GLU A 116 -7.04 4.89 -12.74
N LEU A 117 -6.04 5.63 -13.22
CA LEU A 117 -5.35 6.71 -12.49
C LEU A 117 -5.95 8.11 -12.74
N GLY A 118 -7.16 8.19 -13.31
CA GLY A 118 -7.89 9.44 -13.50
C GLY A 118 -7.50 10.26 -14.74
N GLY A 119 -6.90 9.62 -15.76
CA GLY A 119 -6.90 10.13 -17.13
C GLY A 119 -6.33 11.54 -17.33
N ARG A 120 -5.07 11.76 -16.97
CA ARG A 120 -4.15 12.71 -17.62
C ARG A 120 -2.74 12.50 -17.04
N ILE A 121 -1.85 11.96 -17.87
CA ILE A 121 -0.41 11.90 -17.63
C ILE A 121 0.17 12.92 -18.59
N ASP A 122 0.28 14.15 -18.12
CA ASP A 122 0.88 15.24 -18.88
C ASP A 122 2.36 15.26 -18.45
N ASN A 123 3.26 15.04 -19.42
CA ASN A 123 4.72 15.03 -19.23
C ASN A 123 5.26 16.38 -18.79
#